data_AF-A0A9E5LLT4-F1
#
_entry.id   AF-A0A9E5LLT4-F1
#
_cell.length_a   1.000
_cell.length_b   1.000
_cell.length_c   1.000
_cell.angle_alpha   90.00
_cell.angle_beta   90.00
_cell.angle_gamma   90.00
#
_symmetry.space_group_name_H-M   'P 1'
#
loop_
_entity.id
_entity.type
_entity.pdbx_description
1 polymer ?
#
loop_
_entity_poly.entity_id
_entity_poly.type
_entity_poly.pdbx_seq_one_letter_code
_entity_poly.pdbx_strand_id
1 'polypeptide(L)'
;NVRSIFSKNGGNLGETGSVGFMFERKGEIIFSLEVGDDDTVMMAAIEAGAEDVESSADGHIIWCIDTDLSDVAAALESELGESQSTKLVWKPNTTTELDIDGMQKLMKLIDALEDDDDVQRVTTNFEINDEVMSQISQ
;
A
#
# COMPACT_ATOMS: atom_id res chain seq x y z
N ASN A 1 -0.36 3.51 25.36
CA ASN A 1 0.91 3.07 24.78
C ASN A 1 1.26 3.91 23.55
N VAL A 2 0.47 3.81 22.48
CA VAL A 2 0.56 4.57 21.21
C VAL A 2 0.92 6.06 21.33
N ARG A 3 0.22 6.86 22.15
CA ARG A 3 0.55 8.30 22.30
C ARG A 3 2.00 8.53 22.73
N SER A 4 2.53 7.70 23.63
CA SER A 4 3.92 7.82 24.08
C SER A 4 4.90 7.39 22.99
N ILE A 5 4.55 6.39 22.18
CA ILE A 5 5.37 5.92 21.06
C ILE A 5 5.56 7.05 20.03
N PHE A 6 4.48 7.75 19.68
CA PHE A 6 4.54 8.94 18.81
C PHE A 6 5.48 10.02 19.39
N SER A 7 5.26 10.43 20.64
CA SER A 7 6.05 11.51 21.26
C SER A 7 7.54 11.18 21.38
N LYS A 8 7.91 9.91 21.61
CA LYS A 8 9.31 9.48 21.71
C LYS A 8 10.04 9.45 20.36
N ASN A 9 9.31 9.25 19.27
CA ASN A 9 9.87 9.11 17.92
C ASN A 9 9.68 10.36 17.05
N GLY A 10 9.41 11.51 17.66
CA GLY A 10 9.32 12.80 16.95
C GLY A 10 8.02 13.03 16.19
N GLY A 11 6.98 12.25 16.47
CA GLY A 11 5.63 12.43 15.93
C GLY A 11 4.64 12.97 16.97
N ASN A 12 3.42 13.21 16.52
CA ASN A 12 2.29 13.56 17.40
C ASN A 12 1.04 12.77 17.02
N LEU A 13 0.33 12.27 18.02
CA LEU A 13 -0.94 11.58 17.81
C LEU A 13 -2.06 12.62 17.61
N GLY A 14 -2.61 12.65 16.40
CA GLY A 14 -3.75 13.49 16.04
C GLY A 14 -5.06 13.06 16.71
N GLU A 15 -6.12 13.84 16.49
CA GLU A 15 -7.48 13.46 16.87
C GLU A 15 -8.03 12.40 15.91
N THR A 16 -9.01 11.63 16.37
CA THR A 16 -9.68 10.63 15.53
C THR A 16 -10.21 11.27 14.25
N GLY A 17 -9.80 10.73 13.10
CA GLY A 17 -10.19 11.22 11.78
C GLY A 17 -9.29 12.31 11.19
N SER A 18 -8.24 12.77 11.90
CA SER A 18 -7.35 13.85 11.43
C SER A 18 -6.63 13.55 10.12
N VAL A 19 -6.40 12.28 9.81
CA VAL A 19 -5.76 11.82 8.56
C VAL A 19 -6.57 10.73 7.86
N GLY A 20 -7.69 10.30 8.44
CA GLY A 20 -8.48 9.18 7.89
C GLY A 20 -9.03 9.47 6.48
N PHE A 21 -9.31 10.73 6.17
CA PHE A 21 -9.75 11.16 4.84
C PHE A 21 -8.66 11.10 3.76
N MET A 22 -7.39 10.94 4.16
CA MET A 22 -6.27 10.81 3.23
C MET A 22 -6.09 9.36 2.73
N PHE A 23 -6.85 8.42 3.27
CA PHE A 23 -6.76 7.01 2.92
C PHE A 23 -8.12 6.47 2.52
N GLU A 24 -8.13 5.64 1.50
CA GLU A 24 -9.30 4.90 1.06
C GLU A 24 -9.09 3.42 1.29
N ARG A 25 -10.14 2.74 1.76
CA ARG A 25 -10.12 1.29 1.87
C ARG A 25 -10.37 0.71 0.47
N LYS A 26 -9.42 -0.06 -0.04
CA LYS A 26 -9.46 -0.65 -1.39
C LYS A 26 -9.11 -2.14 -1.33
N GLY A 27 -9.57 -2.87 -2.32
CA GLY A 27 -9.01 -4.16 -2.68
C GLY A 27 -7.71 -3.97 -3.45
N GLU A 28 -6.67 -4.70 -3.06
CA GLU A 28 -5.37 -4.78 -3.74
C GLU A 28 -5.16 -6.20 -4.23
N ILE A 29 -4.90 -6.34 -5.53
CA ILE A 29 -4.59 -7.61 -6.18
C ILE A 29 -3.26 -7.44 -6.92
N ILE A 30 -2.27 -8.27 -6.61
CA ILE A 30 -0.92 -8.19 -7.19
C ILE A 30 -0.67 -9.38 -8.11
N PHE A 31 -0.20 -9.11 -9.32
CA PHE A 31 0.28 -10.12 -10.26
C PHE A 31 1.74 -9.87 -10.64
N SER A 32 2.46 -10.97 -10.92
CA SER A 32 3.82 -10.89 -11.46
C SER A 32 3.83 -10.45 -12.92
N LEU A 33 4.96 -9.95 -13.42
CA LEU A 33 5.16 -9.64 -14.84
C LEU A 33 4.97 -10.83 -15.81
N GLU A 34 4.99 -12.06 -15.30
CA GLU A 34 4.85 -13.25 -16.15
C GLU A 34 3.41 -13.47 -16.65
N VAL A 35 2.42 -12.79 -16.07
CA VAL A 35 1.00 -13.00 -16.44
C VAL A 35 0.61 -12.29 -17.73
N GLY A 36 1.34 -11.25 -18.15
CA GLY A 36 1.03 -10.48 -19.34
C GLY A 36 1.80 -9.17 -19.41
N ASP A 37 1.65 -8.47 -20.54
CA ASP A 37 2.07 -7.08 -20.65
C ASP A 37 1.02 -6.13 -20.04
N ASP A 38 1.39 -4.85 -19.90
CA ASP A 38 0.54 -3.81 -19.31
C ASP A 38 -0.84 -3.73 -19.99
N ASP A 39 -0.87 -3.75 -21.32
CA ASP A 39 -2.12 -3.69 -22.09
C ASP A 39 -3.03 -4.90 -21.80
N THR A 40 -2.46 -6.11 -21.74
CA THR A 40 -3.22 -7.34 -21.45
C THR A 40 -3.82 -7.31 -20.04
N VAL A 41 -3.02 -6.95 -19.05
CA VAL A 41 -3.47 -6.90 -17.64
C VAL A 41 -4.49 -5.79 -17.44
N MET A 42 -4.29 -4.62 -18.04
CA MET A 42 -5.24 -3.50 -18.02
C MET A 42 -6.60 -3.91 -18.60
N MET A 43 -6.63 -4.60 -19.75
CA MET A 43 -7.88 -5.06 -20.34
C MET A 43 -8.61 -6.05 -19.44
N ALA A 44 -7.91 -7.06 -18.90
CA ALA A 44 -8.49 -8.03 -17.98
C ALA A 44 -9.05 -7.36 -16.70
N ALA A 45 -8.34 -6.37 -16.16
CA ALA A 45 -8.77 -5.62 -14.98
C ALA A 45 -10.03 -4.79 -15.24
N ILE A 46 -10.12 -4.12 -16.41
CA ILE A 46 -11.33 -3.38 -16.80
C ILE A 46 -12.53 -4.32 -16.90
N GLU A 47 -12.35 -5.49 -17.52
CA GLU A 47 -13.40 -6.50 -17.65
C GLU A 47 -13.82 -7.09 -16.30
N ALA A 48 -12.87 -7.25 -15.38
CA ALA A 48 -13.10 -7.73 -14.02
C ALA A 48 -13.78 -6.70 -13.11
N GLY A 49 -13.84 -5.41 -13.49
CA GLY A 49 -14.43 -4.35 -12.69
C GLY A 49 -13.46 -3.64 -11.74
N ALA A 50 -12.16 -3.66 -12.05
CA ALA A 50 -11.17 -2.86 -11.34
C ALA A 50 -11.40 -1.35 -11.55
N GLU A 51 -10.98 -0.56 -10.57
CA GLU A 51 -11.00 0.91 -10.64
C GLU A 51 -9.72 1.48 -11.24
N ASP A 52 -8.57 0.80 -11.03
CA ASP A 52 -7.26 1.29 -11.46
C ASP A 52 -6.24 0.15 -11.59
N VAL A 53 -5.22 0.36 -12.42
CA VAL A 53 -4.11 -0.59 -12.64
C VAL A 53 -2.79 0.18 -12.68
N GLU A 54 -1.84 -0.25 -11.85
CA GLU A 54 -0.49 0.28 -11.79
C GLU A 54 0.50 -0.82 -12.18
N SER A 55 1.10 -0.69 -13.36
CA SER A 55 2.12 -1.61 -13.87
C SER A 55 3.51 -0.99 -13.72
N SER A 56 4.47 -1.74 -13.17
CA SER A 56 5.86 -1.32 -13.02
C SER A 56 6.83 -2.46 -13.37
N ALA A 57 8.13 -2.24 -13.19
CA ALA A 57 9.13 -3.29 -13.35
C ALA A 57 9.02 -4.41 -12.28
N ASP A 58 8.25 -4.19 -11.22
CA ASP A 58 8.09 -5.12 -10.10
C ASP A 58 6.82 -5.99 -10.22
N GLY A 59 5.90 -5.64 -11.12
CA GLY A 59 4.64 -6.38 -11.35
C GLY A 59 3.47 -5.46 -11.68
N HIS A 60 2.26 -5.99 -11.51
CA HIS A 60 1.00 -5.29 -11.73
C HIS A 60 0.22 -5.23 -10.43
N ILE A 61 -0.26 -4.04 -10.07
CA ILE A 61 -1.12 -3.81 -8.92
C ILE A 61 -2.48 -3.35 -9.44
N ILE A 62 -3.51 -4.14 -9.17
CA ILE A 62 -4.88 -3.85 -9.56
C ILE A 62 -5.65 -3.40 -8.32
N TRP A 63 -6.37 -2.29 -8.46
CA TRP A 63 -7.16 -1.69 -7.39
C TRP A 63 -8.65 -1.81 -7.68
N CYS A 64 -9.44 -2.13 -6.67
CA CYS A 64 -10.89 -2.12 -6.75
C CYS A 64 -11.55 -1.61 -5.46
N ILE A 65 -12.87 -1.45 -5.51
CA ILE A 65 -13.67 -1.17 -4.32
C ILE A 65 -13.51 -2.32 -3.33
N ASP A 66 -13.48 -2.00 -2.02
CA ASP A 66 -13.29 -2.99 -0.96
C ASP A 66 -14.36 -4.09 -0.92
N THR A 67 -15.60 -3.76 -1.31
CA THR A 67 -16.71 -4.71 -1.42
C THR A 67 -16.58 -5.67 -2.59
N ASP A 68 -15.81 -5.30 -3.62
CA ASP A 68 -15.78 -6.00 -4.90
C ASP A 68 -14.56 -6.92 -5.02
N LEU A 69 -13.63 -6.86 -4.05
CA LEU A 69 -12.36 -7.60 -4.05
C LEU A 69 -12.52 -9.08 -4.40
N SER A 70 -13.50 -9.77 -3.81
CA SER A 70 -13.69 -11.20 -4.06
C SER A 70 -14.10 -11.50 -5.50
N ASP A 71 -14.94 -10.65 -6.09
CA ASP A 71 -15.48 -10.86 -7.44
C ASP A 71 -14.43 -10.47 -8.49
N VAL A 72 -13.75 -9.35 -8.28
CA VAL A 72 -12.65 -8.87 -9.14
C VAL A 72 -11.48 -9.87 -9.13
N ALA A 73 -11.08 -10.36 -7.96
CA ALA A 73 -10.00 -11.35 -7.85
C ALA A 73 -10.36 -12.65 -8.57
N ALA A 74 -11.58 -13.17 -8.37
CA ALA A 74 -11.99 -14.39 -9.05
C ALA A 74 -12.04 -14.24 -10.59
N ALA A 75 -12.49 -13.08 -11.09
CA ALA A 75 -12.50 -12.79 -12.51
C ALA A 75 -11.06 -12.69 -13.08
N LEU A 76 -10.19 -11.95 -12.42
CA LEU A 76 -8.78 -11.83 -12.82
C LEU A 76 -8.06 -13.18 -12.77
N GLU A 77 -8.30 -13.99 -11.75
CA GLU A 77 -7.64 -15.30 -11.63
C GLU A 77 -8.07 -16.28 -12.73
N SER A 78 -9.28 -16.11 -13.28
CA SER A 78 -9.76 -16.91 -14.39
C SER A 78 -9.08 -16.59 -15.72
N GLU A 79 -8.59 -15.35 -15.89
CA GLU A 79 -7.95 -14.87 -17.12
C GLU A 79 -6.42 -14.87 -17.03
N LEU A 80 -5.85 -14.47 -15.88
CA LEU A 80 -4.42 -14.24 -15.68
C LEU A 80 -3.72 -15.33 -14.83
N GLY A 81 -4.48 -16.20 -14.17
CA GLY A 81 -3.95 -17.21 -13.25
C GLY A 81 -3.90 -16.75 -11.80
N GLU A 82 -3.18 -17.46 -10.92
CA GLU A 82 -3.18 -17.17 -9.48
C GLU A 82 -2.51 -15.82 -9.15
N SER A 83 -3.16 -15.02 -8.31
CA SER A 83 -2.60 -13.75 -7.81
C SER A 83 -1.48 -13.99 -6.80
N GLN A 84 -0.45 -13.14 -6.78
CA GLN A 84 0.60 -13.19 -5.76
C GLN A 84 0.07 -12.75 -4.39
N SER A 85 -0.86 -11.80 -4.38
CA SER A 85 -1.48 -11.27 -3.18
C SER A 85 -2.86 -10.72 -3.52
N THR A 86 -3.84 -11.00 -2.65
CA THR A 86 -5.19 -10.44 -2.70
C THR A 86 -5.59 -10.04 -1.28
N LYS A 87 -5.77 -8.74 -1.02
CA LYS A 87 -6.05 -8.24 0.34
C LYS A 87 -6.77 -6.90 0.34
N LEU A 88 -7.39 -6.58 1.48
CA LEU A 88 -7.91 -5.25 1.76
C LEU A 88 -6.82 -4.37 2.38
N VAL A 89 -6.59 -3.21 1.78
CA VAL A 89 -5.61 -2.24 2.26
C VAL A 89 -6.23 -0.86 2.43
N TRP A 90 -5.46 0.04 3.02
CA TRP A 90 -5.78 1.47 3.06
C TRP A 90 -4.80 2.19 2.14
N LYS A 91 -5.25 2.50 0.92
CA LYS A 91 -4.46 3.18 -0.10
C LYS A 91 -4.43 4.67 0.22
N PRO A 92 -3.25 5.33 0.30
CA PRO A 92 -3.19 6.77 0.43
C PRO A 92 -3.65 7.46 -0.87
N ASN A 93 -4.47 8.51 -0.75
CA ASN A 93 -4.92 9.32 -1.88
C ASN A 93 -3.81 10.26 -2.38
N THR A 94 -2.88 10.60 -1.51
CA THR A 94 -1.74 11.47 -1.77
C THR A 94 -0.55 11.01 -0.94
N THR A 95 0.60 10.88 -1.60
CA THR A 95 1.85 10.54 -0.94
C THR A 95 2.62 11.79 -0.49
N THR A 96 3.54 11.60 0.44
CA THR A 96 4.46 12.63 0.93
C THR A 96 5.89 12.13 0.78
N GLU A 97 6.69 12.81 -0.04
CA GLU A 97 8.13 12.52 -0.14
C GLU A 97 8.83 12.80 1.20
N LEU A 98 9.75 11.90 1.56
CA LEU A 98 10.60 12.07 2.74
C LEU A 98 12.08 12.03 2.38
N ASP A 99 12.86 12.85 3.07
CA ASP A 99 14.32 12.75 3.08
C ASP A 99 14.80 11.59 3.96
N ILE A 100 16.10 11.32 3.94
CA ILE A 100 16.73 10.21 4.70
C ILE A 100 16.48 10.38 6.20
N ASP A 101 16.63 11.59 6.72
CA ASP A 101 16.47 11.89 8.14
C ASP A 101 15.02 11.67 8.60
N GLY A 102 14.05 12.08 7.78
CA GLY A 102 12.63 11.84 7.97
C GLY A 102 12.29 10.35 7.92
N MET A 103 12.84 9.64 6.93
CA MET A 103 12.67 8.20 6.78
C MET A 103 13.18 7.43 8.00
N GLN A 104 14.40 7.71 8.46
CA GLN A 104 14.98 7.02 9.62
C GLN A 104 14.16 7.22 10.90
N LYS A 105 13.56 8.41 11.09
CA LYS A 105 12.67 8.67 12.22
C LYS A 105 11.34 7.95 12.06
N LEU A 106 10.80 7.94 10.85
CA LEU A 106 9.55 7.27 10.56
C LEU A 106 9.65 5.76 10.73
N MET A 107 10.71 5.12 10.21
CA MET A 107 10.92 3.69 10.37
C MET A 107 11.01 3.30 11.86
N LYS A 108 11.76 4.07 12.67
CA LYS A 108 11.78 3.86 14.14
C LYS A 108 10.40 3.98 14.80
N LEU A 109 9.57 4.91 14.30
CA LEU A 109 8.19 5.04 14.78
C LEU A 109 7.34 3.83 14.36
N ILE A 110 7.45 3.38 13.12
CA ILE A 110 6.74 2.20 12.59
C ILE A 110 7.14 0.97 13.38
N ASP A 111 8.44 0.68 13.52
CA ASP A 111 8.96 -0.47 14.27
C ASP A 111 8.40 -0.48 15.71
N ALA A 112 8.45 0.67 16.39
CA ALA A 112 7.95 0.79 17.76
C ALA A 112 6.43 0.64 17.87
N LEU A 113 5.68 0.91 16.80
CA LEU A 113 4.24 0.68 16.73
C LEU A 113 3.94 -0.79 16.44
N GLU A 114 4.70 -1.44 15.56
CA GLU A 114 4.52 -2.85 15.22
C GLU A 114 4.93 -3.80 16.35
N ASP A 115 5.86 -3.37 17.21
CA ASP A 115 6.25 -4.07 18.45
C ASP A 115 5.18 -3.98 19.56
N ASP A 116 4.14 -3.15 19.41
CA ASP A 116 3.06 -3.00 20.39
C ASP A 116 1.96 -4.05 20.11
N ASP A 117 1.78 -5.02 21.01
CA ASP A 117 0.81 -6.12 20.86
C ASP A 117 -0.64 -5.65 20.59
N ASP A 118 -0.99 -4.42 21.01
CA ASP A 118 -2.31 -3.82 20.78
C ASP A 118 -2.47 -3.24 19.36
N VAL A 119 -1.39 -3.11 18.59
CA VAL A 119 -1.38 -2.57 17.22
C VAL A 119 -1.49 -3.71 16.22
N GLN A 120 -2.53 -3.66 15.38
CA GLN A 120 -2.80 -4.69 14.38
C GLN A 120 -2.26 -4.34 13.00
N ARG A 121 -2.13 -3.04 12.69
CA ARG A 121 -1.68 -2.57 11.39
C ARG A 121 -1.23 -1.12 11.48
N VAL A 122 -0.10 -0.85 10.84
CA VAL A 122 0.40 0.51 10.58
C VAL A 122 0.18 0.83 9.10
N THR A 123 -0.20 2.06 8.78
CA THR A 123 -0.34 2.51 7.40
C THR A 123 0.16 3.93 7.30
N THR A 124 0.91 4.20 6.25
CA THR A 124 1.59 5.47 6.04
C THR A 124 1.40 5.92 4.61
N ASN A 125 1.50 7.22 4.36
CA ASN A 125 1.43 7.80 3.02
C ASN A 125 2.80 8.32 2.55
N PHE A 126 3.91 7.85 3.10
CA PHE A 126 5.21 8.31 2.63
C PHE A 126 5.56 7.68 1.29
N GLU A 127 6.40 8.37 0.53
CA GLU A 127 7.01 7.86 -0.69
C GLU A 127 8.53 8.05 -0.60
N ILE A 128 9.26 7.03 -1.07
CA ILE A 128 10.72 7.05 -1.10
C ILE A 128 11.15 7.38 -2.53
N ASN A 129 12.00 8.39 -2.68
CA ASN A 129 12.63 8.62 -3.98
C ASN A 129 13.82 7.65 -4.18
N ASP A 130 14.20 7.43 -5.44
CA ASP A 130 15.26 6.50 -5.83
C ASP A 130 16.61 6.78 -5.14
N GLU A 131 16.90 8.06 -4.88
CA GLU A 131 18.14 8.48 -4.23
C GLU A 131 18.21 7.98 -2.79
N VAL A 132 17.11 8.06 -2.04
CA VAL A 132 17.02 7.57 -0.66
C VAL A 132 16.96 6.03 -0.61
N MET A 133 16.25 5.38 -1.54
CA MET A 133 16.21 3.92 -1.64
C MET A 133 17.62 3.31 -1.79
N SER A 134 18.46 3.93 -2.62
CA SER A 134 19.84 3.46 -2.87
C SER A 134 20.75 3.50 -1.64
N GLN A 135 20.44 4.36 -0.66
CA GLN A 135 21.24 4.55 0.55
C GLN A 135 20.78 3.67 1.72
N ILE A 136 19.54 3.18 1.69
CA ILE A 136 18.97 2.30 2.72
C ILE A 136 19.26 0.82 2.41
N SER A 137 19.48 0.48 1.14
CA SER A 137 19.76 -0.89 0.67
C SER A 137 21.25 -1.31 0.77
N GLN A 138 22.08 -0.51 1.44
CA GLN A 138 23.49 -0.82 1.79
C GLN A 138 23.65 -1.09 3.29
#